data_AF-A0A8D1E0M3-F1
#
_entry.id   AF-A0A8D1E0M3-F1
#
_cell.length_a   1.000
_cell.length_b   1.000
_cell.length_c   1.000
_cell.angle_alpha   90.00
_cell.angle_beta   90.00
_cell.angle_gamma   90.00
#
_symmetry.space_group_name_H-M   'P 1'
#
loop_
_entity.id
_entity.type
_entity.pdbx_description
1 polymer ?
#
loop_
_entity_poly.entity_id
_entity_poly.type
_entity_poly.pdbx_seq_one_letter_code
_entity_poly.pdbx_strand_id
1 'polypeptide(L)'
;VLRRYSSLGFRTGLPFKLSAHQQRGSREGFFISDLMSPLTSSTSLSKTTWMDLEIITPSEVRQKMKSEVSEIEGKVPVRLDQKLYPTKQRK
;
A
#
# COMPACT_ATOMS: atom_id res chain seq x y z
N VAL A 1 -13.55 14.87 -5.55
CA VAL A 1 -13.77 15.64 -4.31
C VAL A 1 -12.67 15.29 -3.32
N LEU A 2 -12.01 16.29 -2.73
CA LEU A 2 -11.04 16.07 -1.66
C LEU A 2 -11.80 15.80 -0.35
N ARG A 3 -11.59 14.64 0.26
CA ARG A 3 -12.23 14.24 1.53
C ARG A 3 -11.41 14.68 2.73
N ARG A 4 -10.09 14.52 2.66
CA ARG A 4 -9.17 14.85 3.74
C ARG A 4 -7.78 15.19 3.18
N TYR A 5 -7.09 16.09 3.86
CA TYR A 5 -5.68 16.38 3.64
C TYR A 5 -4.97 16.34 4.98
N SER A 6 -3.85 15.64 5.05
CA SER A 6 -3.05 15.50 6.27
C SER A 6 -1.56 15.60 5.96
N SER A 7 -0.86 16.40 6.76
CA SER A 7 0.60 16.44 6.78
C SER A 7 1.14 15.43 7.78
N LEU A 8 2.13 14.65 7.37
CA LEU A 8 2.90 13.76 8.24
C LEU A 8 4.20 14.43 8.74
N GLY A 9 4.39 15.72 8.40
CA GLY A 9 5.55 16.52 8.74
C GLY A 9 6.75 16.32 7.82
N PHE A 10 7.81 17.09 8.10
CA PHE A 10 9.10 16.98 7.43
C PHE A 10 9.99 15.97 8.15
N ARG A 11 10.54 15.01 7.42
CA ARG A 11 11.48 14.02 7.97
C ARG A 11 12.87 14.29 7.41
N THR A 12 13.85 14.41 8.30
CA THR A 12 15.27 14.66 7.99
C THR A 12 16.08 13.36 7.80
N GLY A 13 15.52 12.21 8.17
CA GLY A 13 16.16 10.90 8.07
C GLY A 13 15.38 9.96 7.15
N LEU A 14 15.43 10.22 5.84
CA LEU A 14 14.92 9.26 4.86
C LEU A 14 15.79 8.00 4.85
N PRO A 15 15.20 6.81 4.65
CA PRO A 15 15.96 5.55 4.58
C PRO A 15 16.96 5.53 3.41
N PHE A 16 16.77 6.39 2.41
CA PHE A 16 17.67 6.59 1.28
C PHE A 16 17.56 8.02 0.73
N LYS A 17 18.55 8.46 -0.05
CA LYS A 17 18.52 9.75 -0.74
C LYS A 17 17.56 9.67 -1.93
N LEU A 18 16.66 10.63 -2.04
CA LEU A 18 15.76 10.75 -3.18
C LEU A 18 16.36 11.70 -4.22
N SER A 19 16.17 11.37 -5.49
CA SER A 19 16.58 12.22 -6.60
C SER A 19 15.39 12.39 -7.55
N ALA A 20 14.97 13.62 -7.79
CA ALA A 20 13.93 13.97 -8.76
C ALA A 20 14.25 15.34 -9.34
N HIS A 21 13.88 15.58 -10.61
CA HIS A 21 14.03 16.88 -11.26
C HIS A 21 15.42 17.53 -11.11
N GLN A 22 16.48 16.73 -11.24
CA GLN A 22 17.89 17.13 -11.08
C GLN A 22 18.27 17.63 -9.67
N GLN A 23 17.38 17.46 -8.69
CA GLN A 23 17.65 17.72 -7.28
C GLN A 23 17.82 16.41 -6.53
N ARG A 24 18.68 16.42 -5.51
CA ARG A 24 18.90 15.27 -4.61
C ARG A 24 18.72 15.71 -3.17
N GLY A 25 17.66 15.22 -2.53
CA GLY A 25 17.25 15.58 -1.19
C GLY A 25 17.46 14.47 -0.17
N SER A 26 17.60 14.87 1.10
CA SER A 26 17.57 13.97 2.27
C SER A 26 16.52 14.37 3.30
N ARG A 27 15.84 15.51 3.10
CA ARG A 27 14.80 16.02 3.99
C ARG A 27 13.57 16.36 3.16
N GLU A 28 12.49 15.63 3.39
CA GLU A 28 11.27 15.80 2.60
C GLU A 28 10.03 15.86 3.47
N GLY A 29 9.01 16.57 2.96
CA GLY A 29 7.68 16.65 3.54
C GLY A 29 6.81 15.49 3.05
N PHE A 30 6.06 14.88 3.96
CA PHE A 30 5.13 13.82 3.60
C PHE A 30 3.69 14.28 3.79
N PHE A 31 2.87 14.07 2.77
CA PHE A 31 1.46 14.46 2.77
C PHE A 31 0.60 13.31 2.26
N ILE A 32 -0.58 13.17 2.85
CA ILE A 32 -1.60 12.22 2.40
C ILE A 32 -2.85 13.03 2.06
N SER A 33 -3.32 12.86 0.84
CA SER A 33 -4.58 13.40 0.36
C SER A 33 -5.55 12.24 0.10
N ASP A 34 -6.71 12.29 0.75
CA ASP A 34 -7.80 11.36 0.53
C ASP A 34 -8.76 11.98 -0.50
N LEU A 35 -8.80 11.40 -1.69
CA LEU A 35 -9.66 11.86 -2.78
C LEU A 35 -10.73 10.81 -3.09
N MET A 36 -11.96 11.27 -3.24
CA MET A 36 -13.03 10.52 -3.90
C MET A 36 -13.08 10.98 -5.36
N SER A 37 -12.58 10.16 -6.27
CA SER A 37 -12.51 10.47 -7.69
C SER A 37 -12.90 9.26 -8.57
N PRO A 38 -13.42 9.49 -9.79
CA PRO A 38 -13.64 8.44 -10.77
C PRO A 38 -12.32 7.79 -11.18
N LEU A 39 -12.33 6.49 -11.51
CA LEU A 39 -11.11 5.77 -11.90
C LEU A 39 -10.41 6.38 -13.13
N THR A 40 -11.18 6.95 -14.06
CA THR A 40 -10.66 7.63 -15.25
C THR A 40 -9.78 8.84 -14.93
N SER A 41 -10.00 9.48 -13.78
CA SER A 41 -9.27 10.68 -13.36
C SER A 41 -7.92 10.37 -12.68
N SER A 42 -7.71 9.13 -12.24
CA SER A 42 -6.43 8.70 -11.61
C SER A 42 -5.28 8.77 -12.62
N THR A 43 -5.51 8.38 -13.88
CA THR A 43 -4.47 8.44 -14.92
C THR A 43 -4.09 9.86 -15.29
N SER A 44 -5.04 10.81 -15.26
CA SER A 44 -4.73 12.22 -15.48
C SER A 44 -4.04 12.84 -14.26
N LEU A 45 -4.49 12.51 -13.04
CA LEU A 45 -3.95 13.06 -11.80
C LEU A 45 -2.48 12.66 -11.59
N SER A 46 -2.20 11.37 -11.79
CA SER A 46 -0.83 10.83 -11.78
C SER A 46 0.05 11.56 -12.80
N LYS A 47 -0.38 11.72 -14.06
CA LYS A 47 0.39 12.47 -15.07
C LYS A 47 0.71 13.89 -14.61
N THR A 48 -0.27 14.62 -14.09
CA THR A 48 -0.05 15.99 -13.61
C THR A 48 0.92 16.03 -12.44
N THR A 49 0.81 15.12 -11.48
CA THR A 49 1.71 15.08 -10.30
C THR A 49 3.13 14.67 -10.64
N TRP A 50 3.35 13.82 -11.65
CA TRP A 50 4.70 13.48 -12.13
C TRP A 50 5.43 14.64 -12.82
N MET A 51 4.70 15.64 -13.33
CA MET A 51 5.29 16.81 -13.98
C MET A 51 5.60 17.96 -13.00
N ASP A 52 5.11 17.86 -11.76
CA ASP A 52 5.30 18.88 -10.74
C ASP A 52 6.70 18.79 -10.12
N LEU A 53 7.49 19.86 -10.22
CA LEU A 53 8.87 19.92 -9.73
C LEU A 53 8.96 19.84 -8.20
N GLU A 54 7.90 20.21 -7.48
CA GLU A 54 7.88 20.16 -6.02
C GLU A 54 7.64 18.73 -5.49
N ILE A 55 7.15 17.82 -6.34
CA ILE A 55 6.78 16.47 -5.93
C ILE A 55 7.87 15.48 -6.37
N ILE A 56 8.54 14.87 -5.40
CA ILE A 56 9.66 13.96 -5.66
C ILE A 56 9.17 12.54 -5.99
N THR A 57 8.20 12.02 -5.23
CA THR A 57 7.66 10.67 -5.42
C THR A 57 6.15 10.66 -5.21
N PRO A 58 5.34 10.87 -6.26
CA PRO A 58 3.90 10.70 -6.16
C PRO A 58 3.55 9.21 -6.05
N SER A 59 2.55 8.89 -5.24
CA SER A 59 2.01 7.54 -5.13
C SER A 59 0.50 7.58 -4.94
N GLU A 60 -0.22 6.81 -5.75
CA GLU A 60 -1.66 6.63 -5.62
C GLU A 60 -1.94 5.21 -5.13
N VAL A 61 -2.63 5.11 -4.00
CA VAL A 61 -3.04 3.82 -3.42
C VAL A 61 -4.54 3.84 -3.25
N ARG A 62 -5.21 2.77 -3.70
CA ARG A 62 -6.63 2.60 -3.40
C ARG A 62 -6.80 2.42 -1.91
N GLN A 63 -7.44 3.38 -1.27
CA GLN A 63 -7.81 3.26 0.13
C GLN A 63 -8.75 2.06 0.27
N LYS A 64 -8.26 1.00 0.91
CA LYS A 64 -9.12 -0.10 1.34
C LYS A 64 -10.07 0.51 2.38
N MET A 65 -11.30 0.84 1.98
CA MET A 65 -12.37 1.04 2.96
C MET A 65 -12.37 -0.21 3.84
N LYS A 66 -12.47 -0.03 5.17
CA LYS A 66 -12.40 -1.10 6.16
C LYS A 66 -13.16 -2.32 5.63
N SER A 67 -12.42 -3.29 5.09
CA SER A 67 -12.96 -4.62 4.88
C SER A 67 -13.38 -5.07 6.27
N GLU A 68 -14.60 -5.59 6.42
CA GLU A 68 -15.01 -6.26 7.64
C GLU A 68 -13.84 -7.15 8.06
N VAL A 69 -13.21 -6.81 9.18
CA VAL A 69 -12.09 -7.58 9.69
C VAL A 69 -12.74 -8.86 10.17
N SER A 70 -12.71 -9.88 9.32
CA SER A 70 -13.20 -11.21 9.65
C SER A 70 -12.49 -11.65 10.91
N GLU A 71 -13.24 -12.10 11.91
CA GLU A 71 -12.68 -12.64 13.13
C GLU A 71 -11.70 -13.76 12.77
N ILE A 72 -10.47 -13.65 13.25
CA ILE A 72 -9.44 -14.64 13.00
C ILE A 72 -9.65 -15.73 14.06
N GLU A 73 -10.21 -16.88 13.67
CA GLU A 73 -10.48 -18.05 14.53
C GLU A 73 -9.22 -18.66 15.20
N GLY A 74 -8.04 -18.08 14.96
CA GLY A 74 -6.77 -18.57 15.45
C GLY A 74 -6.22 -19.73 14.62
N LYS A 75 -5.17 -20.39 15.11
CA LYS A 75 -4.60 -21.57 14.42
C LYS A 75 -5.52 -22.77 14.65
N VAL A 76 -6.26 -23.17 13.62
CA VAL A 76 -7.04 -24.41 13.63
C VAL A 76 -6.07 -25.62 13.68
N PRO A 77 -6.16 -26.51 14.69
CA PRO A 77 -5.30 -27.68 14.75
C PRO A 77 -5.65 -28.63 13.59
N VAL A 78 -4.72 -28.75 12.64
CA VAL A 78 -4.87 -29.66 11.50
C VAL A 78 -4.62 -31.08 11.97
N ARG A 79 -5.60 -31.97 11.76
CA ARG A 79 -5.45 -33.41 12.00
C ARG A 79 -4.65 -34.04 10.87
N LEU A 80 -3.82 -35.03 11.18
CA LEU A 80 -3.14 -35.84 10.17
C LEU A 80 -4.17 -36.66 9.38
N ASP A 81 -4.05 -36.68 8.05
CA ASP A 81 -4.92 -37.45 7.19
C ASP A 81 -4.72 -38.96 7.41
N GLN A 82 -5.77 -39.64 7.85
CA GLN A 82 -5.69 -41.04 8.29
C GLN A 82 -5.81 -42.07 7.14
N LYS A 83 -5.93 -41.63 5.88
CA LYS A 83 -6.16 -42.50 4.70
C LYS A 83 -5.23 -42.18 3.53
N LEU A 84 -3.99 -41.80 3.82
CA LEU A 84 -2.99 -41.48 2.79
C LEU A 84 -2.63 -42.69 1.92
N TYR A 85 -2.83 -43.92 2.43
CA TYR A 85 -2.52 -45.14 1.71
C TYR A 85 -3.63 -46.19 1.85
N PRO A 86 -3.89 -47.00 0.80
CA PRO A 86 -4.81 -48.12 0.89
C PRO A 86 -4.29 -49.14 1.90
N THR A 87 -5.19 -49.68 2.73
CA THR A 87 -4.91 -50.79 3.65
C THR A 87 -4.55 -52.04 2.84
N LYS A 88 -3.27 -52.18 2.49
CA LYS A 88 -2.72 -53.44 1.98
C LYS A 88 -2.63 -54.40 3.16
N GLN A 89 -3.38 -55.50 3.10
CA GLN A 89 -3.20 -56.66 3.96
C GLN A 89 -1.75 -57.17 3.78
N ARG A 90 -0.84 -56.80 4.69
CA ARG A 90 0.48 -57.43 4.80
C ARG A 90 0.33 -58.57 5.80
N LYS A 91 0.45 -59.80 5.28
CA LYS A 91 0.58 -61.04 6.05
C LYS A 91 1.87 -61.03 6.86
#